data_AF-A0A848DF79-F1
#
_entry.id   AF-A0A848DF79-F1
#
_cell.length_a   1.000
_cell.length_b   1.000
_cell.length_c   1.000
_cell.angle_alpha   90.00
_cell.angle_beta   90.00
_cell.angle_gamma   90.00
#
_symmetry.space_group_name_H-M   'P 1'
#
loop_
_entity.id
_entity.type
_entity.pdbx_description
1 polymer ?
#
loop_
_entity_poly.entity_id
_entity_poly.type
_entity_poly.pdbx_seq_one_letter_code
_entity_poly.pdbx_strand_id
1 'polypeptide(L)' 'MSRTVDRTIEDIDAAMRELRRSLSGIPFRAGGFKNTHDNLARNVAHLTVLLDAARSTLSK' A
#
# COMPACT_ATOMS: atom_id res chain seq x y z
N MET A 1 0.52 18.04 -11.95
CA MET A 1 0.48 17.34 -10.65
C MET A 1 0.00 15.89 -10.76
N SER A 2 -0.84 15.50 -11.74
CA SER A 2 -1.30 14.10 -11.85
C SER A 2 -0.15 13.07 -11.99
N ARG A 3 0.89 13.37 -12.79
CA ARG A 3 2.05 12.46 -12.97
C ARG A 3 2.79 12.12 -11.68
N THR A 4 2.76 13.01 -10.67
CA THR A 4 3.34 12.76 -9.35
C THR A 4 2.47 11.79 -8.56
N VAL A 5 1.14 11.95 -8.62
CA VAL A 5 0.20 11.04 -7.94
C VAL A 5 0.24 9.65 -8.55
N ASP A 6 0.28 9.56 -9.89
CA ASP A 6 0.38 8.30 -10.62
C ASP A 6 1.64 7.52 -10.20
N ARG A 7 2.78 8.22 -10.14
CA ARG A 7 4.06 7.63 -9.72
C ARG A 7 4.05 7.20 -8.25
N THR A 8 3.46 8.00 -7.37
CA THR A 8 3.34 7.62 -5.95
C THR A 8 2.50 6.35 -5.78
N ILE A 9 1.44 6.16 -6.56
CA ILE A 9 0.64 4.93 -6.53
C ILE A 9 1.49 3.73 -6.98
N GLU A 10 2.26 3.87 -8.06
CA GLU A 10 3.17 2.82 -8.54
C GLU A 10 4.25 2.47 -7.51
N ASP A 11 4.83 3.47 -6.84
CA ASP A 11 5.86 3.29 -5.82
C ASP A 11 5.29 2.57 -4.57
N ILE A 12 4.06 2.89 -4.16
CA ILE A 12 3.37 2.18 -3.07
C ILE A 12 3.15 0.71 -3.43
N ASP A 13 2.71 0.44 -4.65
CA ASP A 13 2.49 -0.93 -5.15
C ASP A 13 3.80 -1.74 -5.18
N ALA A 14 4.90 -1.11 -5.63
CA ALA A 14 6.23 -1.72 -5.62
C ALA A 14 6.70 -2.04 -4.20
N ALA A 15 6.55 -1.10 -3.26
CA ALA A 15 6.93 -1.28 -1.86
C ALA A 15 6.12 -2.40 -1.19
N MET A 16 4.81 -2.51 -1.48
CA MET A 16 3.97 -3.60 -0.95
C MET A 16 4.38 -4.98 -1.49
N ARG A 17 4.81 -5.06 -2.75
CA ARG A 17 5.34 -6.30 -3.32
C ARG A 17 6.67 -6.69 -2.68
N GLU A 18 7.54 -5.73 -2.45
CA GLU A 18 8.81 -5.96 -1.74
C GLU A 18 8.56 -6.40 -0.31
N LEU A 19 7.68 -5.72 0.42
CA LEU A 19 7.25 -6.11 1.76
C LEU A 19 6.76 -7.56 1.77
N ARG A 20 5.88 -7.95 0.84
CA ARG A 20 5.40 -9.34 0.73
C ARG A 20 6.56 -10.34 0.57
N ARG A 21 7.59 -10.00 -0.22
CA ARG A 21 8.77 -10.86 -0.40
C ARG A 21 9.60 -10.94 0.87
N SER A 22 9.83 -9.83 1.55
CA SER A 22 10.60 -9.75 2.80
C SER A 22 9.90 -10.46 3.97
N LEU A 23 8.57 -10.55 3.93
CA LEU A 23 7.78 -11.29 4.92
C LEU A 23 7.73 -12.81 4.63
N SER A 24 8.24 -13.25 3.48
CA SER A 24 8.30 -14.68 3.13
C SER A 24 9.14 -15.45 4.15
N GLY A 25 8.54 -16.46 4.78
CA GLY A 25 9.19 -17.28 5.81
C GLY A 25 8.97 -16.79 7.24
N ILE A 26 8.36 -15.62 7.45
CA ILE A 26 7.96 -15.19 8.80
C ILE A 26 6.71 -15.97 9.23
N PRO A 27 6.69 -16.58 10.43
CA PRO A 27 5.51 -17.25 10.97
C PRO A 27 4.34 -16.28 11.12
N PHE A 28 3.41 -16.30 10.15
CA PHE A 28 2.31 -15.34 10.05
C PHE A 28 1.40 -15.28 11.28
N ARG A 29 1.22 -16.41 11.99
CA ARG A 29 0.30 -16.52 13.14
C ARG A 29 0.99 -16.32 14.49
N ALA A 30 2.28 -16.01 14.53
CA ALA A 30 3.01 -15.78 15.78
C ALA A 30 2.89 -14.32 16.24
N GLY A 31 2.77 -14.11 17.56
CA GLY A 31 2.95 -12.79 18.19
C GLY A 31 2.03 -11.65 17.71
N GLY A 32 0.84 -11.97 17.17
CA GLY A 32 -0.08 -10.94 16.66
C GLY A 32 0.31 -10.34 15.30
N PHE A 33 1.36 -10.87 14.66
CA PHE A 33 1.87 -10.38 13.38
C PHE A 33 0.81 -10.37 12.28
N LYS A 34 -0.05 -11.39 12.22
CA LYS A 34 -1.22 -11.43 11.32
C LYS A 34 -2.07 -10.16 11.40
N ASN A 35 -2.44 -9.73 12.60
CA ASN A 35 -3.30 -8.56 12.77
C ASN A 35 -2.60 -7.29 12.31
N THR A 36 -1.31 -7.14 12.63
CA THR A 36 -0.49 -6.01 12.18
C THR A 36 -0.38 -5.97 10.66
N HIS A 37 -0.08 -7.11 10.03
CA HIS A 37 -0.02 -7.24 8.57
C HIS A 37 -1.36 -6.91 7.91
N ASP A 38 -2.46 -7.48 8.40
CA ASP A 38 -3.78 -7.31 7.79
C ASP A 38 -4.27 -5.85 7.95
N ASN A 39 -4.00 -5.22 9.10
CA ASN A 39 -4.29 -3.80 9.31
C ASN A 39 -3.46 -2.89 8.39
N LEU A 40 -2.17 -3.18 8.22
CA LEU A 40 -1.32 -2.44 7.29
C LEU A 40 -1.85 -2.56 5.85
N ALA A 41 -2.12 -3.79 5.38
CA ALA A 41 -2.66 -4.01 4.05
C ALA A 41 -3.98 -3.25 3.83
N ARG A 42 -4.87 -3.24 4.82
CA ARG A 42 -6.13 -2.49 4.76
C ARG A 42 -5.91 -0.98 4.68
N ASN A 43 -4.99 -0.44 5.49
CA ASN A 43 -4.69 1.00 5.49
C ASN A 43 -4.06 1.46 4.17
N VAL A 44 -3.15 0.66 3.59
CA VAL A 44 -2.53 0.97 2.30
C VAL A 44 -3.54 0.90 1.16
N ALA A 45 -4.44 -0.08 1.16
CA ALA A 45 -5.52 -0.15 0.19
C ALA A 45 -6.42 1.09 0.25
N HIS A 46 -6.79 1.52 1.47
CA HIS A 46 -7.57 2.73 1.66
C HIS A 46 -6.83 3.99 1.18
N LEU A 47 -5.55 4.14 1.51
CA LEU A 47 -4.72 5.24 1.03
C LEU A 47 -4.65 5.28 -0.51
N THR A 48 -4.48 4.13 -1.15
CA THR A 48 -4.40 4.02 -2.61
C THR A 48 -5.69 4.50 -3.26
N VAL A 49 -6.85 4.14 -2.72
CA VAL A 49 -8.16 4.63 -3.19
C VAL A 49 -8.28 6.15 -3.03
N LEU A 50 -7.84 6.71 -1.90
CA LEU A 50 -7.87 8.16 -1.68
C LEU A 50 -6.95 8.91 -2.65
N LEU A 51 -5.76 8.39 -2.92
CA LEU A 51 -4.83 8.95 -3.90
C LEU A 51 -5.40 8.88 -5.32
N ASP A 52 -6.06 7.77 -5.66
CA ASP A 52 -6.72 7.61 -6.96
C ASP A 52 -7.89 8.59 -7.13
N ALA A 53 -8.71 8.77 -6.09
CA ALA A 53 -9.77 9.78 -6.08
C ALA A 53 -9.18 11.21 -6.19
N ALA A 54 -8.08 11.49 -5.50
CA ALA A 54 -7.39 12.78 -5.57
C ALA A 54 -6.79 13.05 -6.96
N ARG A 55 -6.46 12.02 -7.75
CA ARG A 55 -5.97 12.15 -9.14
C ARG A 55 -6.91 13.01 -9.99
N SER A 56 -8.23 12.78 -9.87
CA SER A 56 -9.25 13.53 -10.62
C SER A 56 -9.36 14.99 -10.18
N THR A 57 -9.06 15.28 -8.92
CA THR A 57 -9.07 16.64 -8.36
C THR A 57 -7.80 17.41 -8.70
N LEU A 58 -6.65 16.73 -8.70
CA LEU A 58 -5.31 17.31 -8.94
C LEU A 58 -4.90 17.35 -10.42
N SER A 59 -5.73 16.78 -11.29
CA SER A 59 -5.61 16.85 -12.75
C SER A 59 -6.46 17.95 -13.38
N LYS A 60 -7.28 18.66 -12.60
CA LYS A 60 -7.92 19.92 -12.99
C LYS A 60 -7.00 21.09 -12.66
#